data_AF-A0A3M1C971-F1
#
_entry.id   AF-A0A3M1C971-F1
#
_cell.length_a   1.000
_cell.length_b   1.000
_cell.length_c   1.000
_cell.angle_alpha   90.00
_cell.angle_beta   90.00
_cell.angle_gamma   90.00
#
_symmetry.space_group_name_H-M   'P 1'
#
loop_
_entity.id
_entity.type
_entity.pdbx_description
1 polymer ?
#
loop_
_entity_poly.entity_id
_entity_poly.type
_entity_poly.pdbx_seq_one_letter_code
_entity_poly.pdbx_strand_id
1 'polypeptide(L)'
;MRFLVDEMLFDVAKYLRFMGYGVEVMRSGTPDKEILARTEEDGLVLITADKELYKIAKKNGDGTIFLDIRKSLEEKLAIVIKKANLYLDFERSRCPKCGGELHYIDSKDVNVPEFIKKTHKKVQECLSCKHVYWKGSHWEAMVKRVERAFKLASKI
;
A
#
# COMPACT_ATOMS: atom_id res chain seq x y z
N MET A 1 -2.61 3.07 11.55
CA MET A 1 -1.55 2.05 11.40
C MET A 1 -0.66 2.41 10.22
N ARG A 2 0.65 2.22 10.36
CA ARG A 2 1.65 2.53 9.34
C ARG A 2 2.56 1.32 9.09
N PHE A 3 3.10 1.22 7.88
CA PHE A 3 3.95 0.13 7.44
C PHE A 3 5.27 0.63 6.88
N LEU A 4 6.35 -0.09 7.17
CA LEU A 4 7.60 0.01 6.42
C LEU A 4 7.74 -1.24 5.55
N VAL A 5 7.74 -1.05 4.23
CA VAL A 5 7.68 -2.13 3.25
C VAL A 5 8.99 -2.20 2.49
N ASP A 6 9.50 -3.41 2.34
CA ASP A 6 10.64 -3.74 1.49
C ASP A 6 10.41 -3.30 0.03
N GLU A 7 11.47 -2.83 -0.63
CA GLU A 7 11.39 -2.33 -2.01
C GLU A 7 10.92 -3.39 -3.00
N MET A 8 11.22 -4.67 -2.74
CA MET A 8 10.78 -5.81 -3.54
C MET A 8 9.27 -6.07 -3.46
N LEU A 9 8.59 -5.40 -2.53
CA LEU A 9 7.17 -5.53 -2.24
C LEU A 9 6.41 -4.23 -2.56
N PHE A 10 6.90 -3.44 -3.52
CA PHE A 10 6.26 -2.20 -3.96
C PHE A 10 4.78 -2.36 -4.33
N ASP A 11 4.39 -3.48 -4.96
CA ASP A 11 2.98 -3.73 -5.26
C ASP A 11 2.14 -3.91 -3.99
N VAL A 12 2.67 -4.54 -2.94
CA VAL A 12 1.98 -4.63 -1.64
C VAL A 12 1.80 -3.23 -1.07
N ALA A 13 2.85 -2.40 -1.09
CA ALA A 13 2.78 -1.02 -0.64
C ALA A 13 1.72 -0.19 -1.41
N LYS A 14 1.66 -0.35 -2.73
CA LYS A 14 0.67 0.30 -3.60
C LYS A 14 -0.76 -0.02 -3.15
N TYR A 15 -1.05 -1.28 -2.88
CA TYR A 15 -2.40 -1.71 -2.48
C TYR A 15 -2.74 -1.35 -1.04
N LEU A 16 -1.78 -1.39 -0.12
CA LEU A 16 -1.99 -0.90 1.25
C LEU A 16 -2.30 0.60 1.28
N ARG A 17 -1.62 1.41 0.45
CA ARG A 17 -1.95 2.84 0.27
C ARG A 17 -3.34 3.03 -0.32
N PHE A 18 -3.68 2.24 -1.34
CA PHE A 18 -5.01 2.24 -1.94
C PHE A 18 -6.11 1.86 -0.94
N MET A 19 -5.81 1.00 0.05
CA MET A 19 -6.71 0.67 1.15
C MET A 19 -6.73 1.73 2.28
N GLY A 20 -5.96 2.81 2.13
CA GLY A 20 -5.93 3.94 3.06
C GLY A 20 -4.87 3.89 4.17
N TYR A 21 -3.94 2.94 4.11
CA TYR A 21 -2.87 2.83 5.10
C TYR A 21 -1.66 3.70 4.77
N GLY A 22 -1.01 4.21 5.81
CA GLY A 22 0.28 4.89 5.67
C GLY A 22 1.37 3.87 5.37
N VAL A 23 2.06 4.02 4.24
CA VAL A 23 3.09 3.06 3.83
C VAL A 23 4.31 3.77 3.30
N GLU A 24 5.43 3.46 3.90
CA GLU A 24 6.75 3.85 3.45
C GLU A 24 7.44 2.65 2.80
N VAL A 25 8.26 2.93 1.79
CA VAL A 25 9.06 1.91 1.13
C VAL A 25 10.51 2.16 1.50
N MET A 26 11.21 1.11 1.91
CA MET A 26 12.63 1.18 2.26
C MET A 26 13.43 1.69 1.06
N ARG A 27 14.50 2.44 1.34
CA ARG A 27 15.45 2.81 0.31
C ARG A 27 16.39 1.62 0.09
N SER A 28 16.72 1.33 -1.17
CA SER A 28 17.72 0.32 -1.49
C SER A 28 19.01 0.55 -0.72
N GLY A 29 19.56 -0.50 -0.14
CA GLY A 29 20.80 -0.45 0.64
C GLY A 29 20.68 0.15 2.05
N THR A 30 19.46 0.43 2.55
CA THR A 30 19.28 0.81 3.96
C THR A 30 19.75 -0.34 4.87
N PRO A 31 20.65 -0.12 5.84
CA PRO A 31 21.12 -1.19 6.72
C PRO A 31 20.01 -1.76 7.61
N ASP A 32 20.02 -3.08 7.83
CA ASP A 32 19.05 -3.77 8.69
C ASP A 32 18.87 -3.12 10.07
N LYS A 33 19.97 -2.69 10.69
CA LYS A 33 19.92 -2.02 12.00
C LYS A 33 19.12 -0.72 11.97
N GLU A 34 19.24 0.06 10.90
CA GLU A 34 18.48 1.30 10.72
C GLU A 34 17.00 1.00 10.46
N ILE A 35 16.71 -0.01 9.64
CA ILE A 35 15.33 -0.46 9.40
C ILE A 35 14.66 -0.85 10.73
N LEU A 36 15.34 -1.67 11.53
CA LEU A 36 14.82 -2.17 12.80
C LEU A 36 14.60 -1.03 13.81
N ALA A 37 15.60 -0.18 14.01
CA ALA A 37 15.50 0.97 14.91
C ALA A 37 14.32 1.87 14.52
N ARG A 38 14.19 2.16 13.23
CA ARG A 38 13.09 2.97 12.72
C ARG A 38 11.72 2.32 12.94
N THR A 39 11.60 1.02 12.69
CA THR A 39 10.32 0.32 12.89
C THR A 39 9.87 0.35 14.35
N GLU A 40 10.82 0.27 15.27
CA GLU A 40 10.57 0.33 16.72
C GLU A 40 10.20 1.76 17.16
N GLU A 41 11.02 2.75 16.82
CA GLU A 41 10.82 4.16 17.18
C GLU A 41 9.48 4.72 16.67
N ASP A 42 9.13 4.42 15.42
CA ASP A 42 7.92 4.94 14.77
C ASP A 42 6.67 4.05 14.96
N GLY A 43 6.81 2.89 15.62
CA GLY A 43 5.74 1.90 15.79
C GLY A 43 5.20 1.38 14.44
N LEU A 44 6.09 1.12 13.49
CA LEU A 44 5.74 0.66 12.14
C LEU A 44 5.70 -0.86 12.10
N VAL A 45 4.72 -1.41 11.36
CA VAL A 45 4.75 -2.83 11.02
C VAL A 45 5.70 -3.04 9.84
N LEU A 46 6.75 -3.81 10.05
CA LEU A 46 7.73 -4.20 9.04
C LEU A 46 7.13 -5.27 8.12
N ILE A 47 7.16 -5.05 6.82
CA ILE A 47 6.80 -6.06 5.80
C ILE A 47 8.02 -6.29 4.92
N THR A 48 8.57 -7.50 4.96
CA THR A 48 9.78 -7.85 4.20
C THR A 48 9.71 -9.23 3.55
N ALA A 49 10.44 -9.37 2.45
CA ALA A 49 10.69 -10.65 1.80
C ALA A 49 12.08 -11.22 2.14
N ASP A 50 12.90 -10.47 2.88
CA ASP A 50 14.19 -10.91 3.37
C ASP A 50 13.99 -11.79 4.63
N LYS A 51 14.50 -13.03 4.53
CA LYS A 51 14.36 -14.03 5.60
C LYS A 51 15.25 -13.72 6.80
N GLU A 52 16.45 -13.18 6.58
CA GLU A 52 17.39 -12.89 7.67
C GLU A 52 16.92 -11.66 8.43
N LEU A 53 16.54 -10.59 7.72
CA LEU A 53 15.94 -9.40 8.35
C LEU A 53 14.67 -9.80 9.14
N TYR A 54 13.79 -10.62 8.57
CA TYR A 54 12.61 -11.11 9.28
C TYR A 54 12.96 -11.88 10.57
N LYS A 55 13.96 -12.78 10.53
CA LYS A 55 14.38 -13.55 11.71
C LYS A 55 14.91 -12.64 12.81
N ILE A 56 15.68 -11.60 12.44
CA ILE A 56 16.22 -10.63 13.41
C ILE A 56 15.07 -9.80 13.98
N ALA A 57 14.22 -9.24 13.12
CA ALA A 57 13.10 -8.39 13.53
C ALA A 57 12.13 -9.14 14.47
N LYS A 58 11.81 -10.39 14.15
CA LYS A 58 10.90 -11.22 14.95
C LYS A 58 11.45 -11.50 16.37
N LYS A 59 12.77 -11.56 16.56
CA LYS A 59 13.36 -11.70 17.89
C LYS A 59 13.18 -10.44 18.74
N ASN A 60 13.07 -9.28 18.10
CA ASN A 60 12.94 -7.97 18.76
C ASN A 60 11.48 -7.58 19.00
N GLY A 61 10.50 -8.32 18.47
CA GLY A 61 9.07 -8.11 18.74
C GLY A 61 8.15 -8.63 17.64
N ASP A 62 6.84 -8.47 17.83
CA ASP A 62 5.80 -9.04 16.97
C ASP A 62 5.42 -8.17 15.76
N GLY A 63 6.04 -7.00 15.60
CA GLY A 63 5.72 -6.00 14.56
C GLY A 63 6.20 -6.34 13.15
N THR A 64 6.38 -7.61 12.78
CA THR A 64 6.94 -7.99 11.47
C THR A 64 6.15 -9.06 10.72
N ILE A 65 5.98 -8.85 9.41
CA ILE A 65 5.31 -9.75 8.47
C ILE A 65 6.28 -10.16 7.36
N PHE A 66 6.61 -11.45 7.32
CA PHE A 66 7.32 -12.05 6.19
C PHE A 66 6.38 -12.37 5.03
N LEU A 67 6.77 -11.99 3.81
CA LEU A 67 6.07 -12.34 2.57
C LEU A 67 6.99 -13.09 1.61
N ASP A 68 6.62 -14.33 1.27
CA ASP A 68 7.33 -15.11 0.26
C ASP A 68 7.13 -14.49 -1.14
N ILE A 69 8.22 -14.15 -1.82
CA ILE A 69 8.18 -13.54 -3.16
C ILE A 69 7.44 -14.39 -4.19
N ARG A 70 7.42 -15.72 -4.01
CA ARG A 70 6.78 -16.68 -4.92
C ARG A 70 5.26 -16.65 -4.86
N LYS A 71 4.68 -16.09 -3.79
CA LYS A 71 3.23 -15.94 -3.64
C LYS A 71 2.69 -14.89 -4.60
N SER A 72 1.46 -15.11 -5.06
CA SER A 72 0.70 -14.11 -5.80
C SER A 72 0.48 -12.85 -4.96
N LEU A 73 0.19 -11.73 -5.62
CA LEU A 73 -0.09 -10.47 -4.94
C LEU A 73 -1.33 -10.60 -4.04
N GLU A 74 -2.39 -11.26 -4.52
CA GLU A 74 -3.59 -11.56 -3.74
C GLU A 74 -3.26 -12.34 -2.45
N GLU A 75 -2.40 -13.37 -2.52
CA GLU A 75 -1.98 -14.12 -1.33
C GLU A 75 -1.13 -13.28 -0.38
N LYS A 76 -0.20 -12.47 -0.92
CA LYS A 76 0.61 -11.54 -0.12
C LYS A 76 -0.27 -10.56 0.64
N LEU A 77 -1.23 -9.94 -0.04
CA LEU A 77 -2.19 -9.03 0.57
C LEU A 77 -3.06 -9.75 1.60
N ALA A 78 -3.52 -10.97 1.33
CA ALA A 78 -4.31 -11.75 2.29
C ALA A 78 -3.55 -12.00 3.59
N ILE A 79 -2.26 -12.34 3.52
CA ILE A 79 -1.40 -12.52 4.70
C ILE A 79 -1.32 -11.22 5.51
N VAL A 80 -1.09 -10.08 4.85
CA VAL A 80 -0.99 -8.78 5.55
C VAL A 80 -2.33 -8.41 6.17
N ILE A 81 -3.44 -8.55 5.43
CA ILE A 81 -4.80 -8.27 5.91
C ILE A 81 -5.08 -9.08 7.18
N LYS A 82 -4.79 -10.38 7.17
CA LYS A 82 -5.05 -11.26 8.30
C LYS A 82 -4.17 -10.91 9.50
N LYS A 83 -2.85 -10.77 9.30
CA LYS A 83 -1.89 -10.56 10.39
C LYS A 83 -2.01 -9.18 11.04
N ALA A 84 -2.31 -8.15 10.25
CA ALA A 84 -2.45 -6.79 10.75
C ALA A 84 -3.91 -6.40 11.03
N ASN A 85 -4.87 -7.33 10.89
CA ASN A 85 -6.30 -7.10 11.08
C ASN A 85 -6.82 -5.88 10.29
N LEU A 86 -6.49 -5.83 9.00
CA LEU A 86 -6.87 -4.71 8.14
C LEU A 86 -8.35 -4.76 7.79
N TYR A 87 -8.96 -3.58 7.71
CA TYR A 87 -10.25 -3.36 7.08
C TYR A 87 -10.08 -2.51 5.82
N LEU A 88 -11.12 -2.53 5.00
CA LEU A 88 -11.16 -1.80 3.74
C LEU A 88 -11.88 -0.46 3.97
N ASP A 89 -11.18 0.64 3.69
CA ASP A 89 -11.77 1.98 3.69
C ASP A 89 -11.25 2.77 2.48
N PHE A 90 -12.06 2.80 1.42
CA PHE A 90 -11.71 3.51 0.19
C PHE A 90 -11.83 5.04 0.33
N GLU A 91 -12.57 5.54 1.32
CA GLU A 91 -12.69 7.00 1.53
C GLU A 91 -11.38 7.58 2.07
N ARG A 92 -10.57 6.75 2.73
CA ARG A 92 -9.24 7.11 3.23
C ARG A 92 -8.11 6.75 2.28
N SER A 93 -8.41 6.38 1.03
CA SER A 93 -7.40 6.01 0.03
C SER A 93 -6.29 7.05 -0.07
N ARG A 94 -5.04 6.57 -0.05
CA ARG A 94 -3.86 7.39 -0.30
C ARG A 94 -3.36 7.17 -1.71
N CYS A 95 -2.55 8.11 -2.21
CA CYS A 95 -1.91 8.01 -3.51
C CYS A 95 -1.17 6.66 -3.64
N PRO A 96 -1.56 5.75 -4.55
CA PRO A 96 -0.89 4.47 -4.69
C PRO A 96 0.59 4.61 -5.08
N LYS A 97 0.96 5.70 -5.77
CA LYS A 97 2.34 5.97 -6.22
C LYS A 97 3.26 6.38 -5.06
N CYS A 98 2.86 7.33 -4.23
CA CYS A 98 3.75 7.90 -3.19
C CYS A 98 3.22 7.80 -1.75
N GLY A 99 1.95 7.47 -1.54
CA GLY A 99 1.31 7.42 -0.22
C GLY A 99 0.83 8.77 0.33
N GLY A 100 0.96 9.84 -0.46
CA GLY A 100 0.47 11.18 -0.14
C GLY A 100 -1.06 11.28 -0.15
N GLU A 101 -1.56 12.36 0.43
CA GLU A 101 -2.98 12.67 0.50
C GLU A 101 -3.57 12.95 -0.89
N LEU A 102 -4.81 12.50 -1.09
CA LEU A 102 -5.59 12.72 -2.30
C LEU A 102 -6.69 13.73 -2.00
N HIS A 103 -6.85 14.72 -2.88
CA HIS A 103 -7.93 15.72 -2.79
C HIS A 103 -8.74 15.75 -4.08
N TYR A 104 -10.03 16.10 -3.98
CA TYR A 104 -10.89 16.22 -5.15
C TYR A 104 -10.68 17.57 -5.84
N ILE A 105 -10.47 17.53 -7.16
CA ILE A 105 -10.30 18.69 -8.03
C ILE A 105 -11.22 18.55 -9.26
N ASP A 106 -11.63 19.68 -9.86
CA ASP A 106 -12.36 19.65 -11.13
C ASP A 106 -11.45 19.06 -12.21
N SER A 107 -11.99 18.14 -13.03
CA SER A 107 -11.23 17.51 -14.10
C SER A 107 -10.79 18.50 -15.18
N LYS A 108 -11.45 19.66 -15.27
CA LYS A 108 -11.08 20.75 -16.18
C LYS A 108 -9.80 21.46 -15.76
N ASP A 109 -9.48 21.45 -14.47
CA ASP A 109 -8.33 22.17 -13.90
C ASP A 109 -7.03 21.36 -13.94
N VAL A 110 -7.09 20.11 -14.42
CA VAL A 110 -5.95 19.20 -14.47
C VAL A 110 -5.73 18.61 -15.86
N ASN A 111 -4.47 18.21 -16.11
CA ASN A 111 -4.08 17.59 -17.37
C ASN A 111 -4.48 16.11 -17.40
N VAL A 112 -5.73 15.84 -17.78
CA VAL A 112 -6.26 14.49 -18.04
C VAL A 112 -6.85 14.41 -19.45
N PRO A 113 -6.98 13.20 -20.03
CA PRO A 113 -7.58 13.04 -21.36
C PRO A 113 -8.99 13.65 -21.46
N GLU A 114 -9.33 14.21 -22.62
CA GLU A 114 -10.62 14.90 -22.83
C GLU A 114 -11.84 14.03 -22.51
N PHE A 115 -11.80 12.72 -22.79
CA PHE A 115 -12.90 11.83 -22.44
C PHE A 115 -13.10 11.73 -20.91
N ILE A 116 -12.04 11.88 -20.11
CA ILE A 116 -12.14 11.95 -18.64
C ILE A 116 -12.82 13.24 -18.22
N LYS A 117 -12.44 14.38 -18.80
CA LYS A 117 -13.09 15.66 -18.50
C LYS A 117 -14.60 15.64 -18.79
N LYS A 118 -15.01 14.91 -19.84
CA LYS A 118 -16.42 14.73 -20.22
C LYS A 118 -17.18 13.77 -19.30
N THR A 119 -16.53 12.71 -18.84
CA THR A 119 -17.18 11.62 -18.08
C THR A 119 -17.11 11.82 -16.56
N HIS A 120 -16.12 12.57 -16.08
CA HIS A 120 -15.85 12.79 -14.66
C HIS A 120 -15.75 14.28 -14.38
N LYS A 121 -16.71 14.85 -13.65
CA LYS A 121 -16.63 16.26 -13.22
C LYS A 121 -15.54 16.49 -12.18
N LYS A 122 -15.31 15.52 -11.29
CA LYS A 122 -14.28 15.56 -10.26
C LYS A 122 -13.35 14.36 -10.41
N VAL A 123 -12.07 14.61 -10.21
CA VAL A 123 -11.00 13.62 -10.14
C VAL A 123 -10.22 13.83 -8.84
N GLN A 124 -9.35 12.89 -8.49
CA GLN A 124 -8.49 13.00 -7.32
C GLN A 124 -7.07 13.33 -7.74
N GLU A 125 -6.47 14.37 -7.19
CA GLU A 125 -5.05 14.68 -7.38
C GLU A 125 -4.28 14.39 -6.09
N CYS A 126 -3.06 13.89 -6.20
CA CYS A 126 -2.15 13.80 -5.07
C CYS A 126 -1.50 15.14 -4.75
N LEU A 127 -1.62 15.61 -3.50
CA LEU A 127 -0.98 16.85 -3.05
C LEU A 127 0.55 16.81 -3.14
N SER A 128 1.17 15.63 -2.99
CA SER A 128 2.62 15.46 -2.97
C SER A 128 3.24 15.27 -4.36
N CYS A 129 2.70 14.35 -5.18
CA CYS A 129 3.31 13.97 -6.46
C CYS A 129 2.53 14.43 -7.70
N LYS A 130 1.40 15.13 -7.51
CA LYS A 130 0.54 15.68 -8.58
C LYS A 130 -0.01 14.65 -9.55
N HIS A 131 0.05 13.37 -9.21
CA HIS A 131 -0.58 12.33 -10.02
C HIS A 131 -2.11 12.40 -9.85
N VAL A 132 -2.82 12.26 -10.96
CA VAL A 132 -4.29 12.35 -11.02
C VAL A 132 -4.89 10.97 -11.20
N TYR A 133 -5.97 10.70 -10.47
CA TYR A 133 -6.71 9.44 -10.43
C TYR A 133 -8.20 9.69 -10.66
N TRP A 134 -8.86 8.73 -11.29
CA TRP A 134 -10.30 8.72 -11.50
C TRP A 134 -10.82 7.28 -11.41
N LYS A 135 -12.13 7.13 -11.18
CA LYS A 135 -12.76 5.81 -11.16
C LYS A 135 -12.91 5.30 -12.60
N GLY A 136 -12.34 4.16 -12.90
CA GLY A 136 -12.41 3.52 -14.21
C GLY A 136 -11.93 2.09 -14.14
N SER A 137 -11.67 1.47 -15.28
CA SER A 137 -11.30 0.04 -15.36
C SER A 137 -10.11 -0.33 -14.48
N HIS A 138 -9.10 0.53 -14.36
CA HIS A 138 -7.96 0.30 -13.47
C HIS A 138 -8.36 0.29 -11.99
N TRP A 139 -9.15 1.28 -11.57
CA TRP A 139 -9.69 1.35 -10.21
C TRP A 139 -10.54 0.11 -9.90
N GLU A 140 -11.43 -0.28 -10.80
CA GLU A 140 -12.28 -1.47 -10.63
C GLU A 140 -11.44 -2.75 -10.51
N ALA A 141 -10.38 -2.87 -11.31
CA ALA A 141 -9.46 -4.01 -11.22
C ALA A 141 -8.71 -4.03 -9.87
N MET A 142 -8.32 -2.86 -9.36
CA MET A 142 -7.71 -2.75 -8.03
C MET A 142 -8.70 -3.16 -6.92
N VAL A 143 -9.94 -2.67 -6.95
CA VAL A 143 -10.99 -3.04 -5.99
C VAL A 143 -11.23 -4.56 -6.01
N LYS A 144 -11.46 -5.14 -7.19
CA LYS A 144 -11.67 -6.59 -7.33
C LYS A 144 -10.50 -7.40 -6.77
N ARG A 145 -9.26 -6.92 -6.94
CA ARG A 145 -8.08 -7.58 -6.37
C ARG A 145 -8.08 -7.53 -4.84
N VAL A 146 -8.38 -6.37 -4.26
CA VAL A 146 -8.48 -6.23 -2.79
C VAL A 146 -9.58 -7.12 -2.23
N GLU A 147 -10.76 -7.12 -2.86
CA GLU A 147 -11.88 -8.01 -2.45
C GLU A 147 -11.48 -9.49 -2.50
N ARG A 148 -10.76 -9.92 -3.54
CA ARG A 148 -10.21 -11.29 -3.59
C ARG A 148 -9.23 -11.56 -2.45
N ALA A 149 -8.35 -10.61 -2.13
CA ALA A 149 -7.42 -10.75 -1.02
C ALA A 149 -8.15 -10.87 0.33
N PHE A 150 -9.20 -10.09 0.57
CA PHE A 150 -10.04 -10.22 1.78
C PHE A 150 -10.73 -11.59 1.85
N LYS A 151 -11.28 -12.09 0.73
CA LYS A 151 -11.87 -13.43 0.65
C LYS A 151 -10.86 -14.56 0.88
N LEU A 152 -9.60 -14.36 0.53
CA LEU A 152 -8.53 -15.31 0.84
C LEU A 152 -8.09 -15.20 2.31
N ALA A 153 -8.02 -13.99 2.86
CA ALA A 153 -7.65 -13.74 4.25
C ALA A 153 -8.63 -14.41 5.24
N SER A 154 -9.91 -14.52 4.87
CA SER A 154 -10.91 -15.22 5.69
C SER A 154 -10.75 -16.75 5.70
N LYS A 155 -9.92 -17.31 4.82
CA LYS A 155 -9.72 -18.76 4.65
C LYS A 155 -8.37 -19.27 5.16
N ILE A 156 -7.48 -18.35 5.55
CA ILE A 156 -6.16 -18.63 6.14
C ILE A 156 -6.13 -18.21 7.60
#